data_AF-A0A1H2V680-F1
#
_entry.id   AF-A0A1H2V680-F1
#
_cell.length_a   1.000
_cell.length_b   1.000
_cell.length_c   1.000
_cell.angle_alpha   90.00
_cell.angle_beta   90.00
_cell.angle_gamma   90.00
#
_symmetry.space_group_name_H-M   'P 1'
#
loop_
_entity.id
_entity.type
_entity.pdbx_description
1 polymer ?
#
loop_
_entity_poly.entity_id
_entity_poly.type
_entity_poly.pdbx_seq_one_letter_code
_entity_poly.pdbx_strand_id
1 'polypeptide(L)'
;MVDRAVHGWIADEHSLSTIKNTLAVLVRVMEQAVRDGIIDINPARVTGWQHEFRQAEDELDDPRSLALPDWKSLKRLADALVARSSNEYVGWGDVVLFAACTAARIGEVSGCRVKDLDTTEWKWKIRRQTTTAPGGLVDKGTKGKRARTVPIIE
;
A
#
# COMPACT_ATOMS: atom_id res chain seq x y z
N MET A 1 -5.87 -28.02 12.78
CA MET A 1 -6.94 -27.41 11.95
C MET A 1 -6.45 -26.13 11.29
N VAL A 2 -5.91 -25.15 12.04
CA VAL A 2 -5.36 -23.91 11.45
C VAL A 2 -4.16 -24.17 10.55
N ASP A 3 -3.22 -25.00 11.01
CA ASP A 3 -2.07 -25.49 10.25
C ASP A 3 -2.46 -26.02 8.85
N ARG A 4 -3.35 -27.01 8.81
CA ARG A 4 -3.93 -27.56 7.57
C ARG A 4 -4.58 -26.50 6.65
N ALA A 5 -5.21 -25.48 7.22
CA ALA A 5 -5.79 -24.39 6.44
C ALA A 5 -4.72 -23.47 5.84
N VAL A 6 -3.62 -23.21 6.55
CA VAL A 6 -2.48 -22.44 6.02
C VAL A 6 -1.87 -23.16 4.83
N HIS A 7 -1.66 -24.48 4.91
CA HIS A 7 -1.15 -25.26 3.79
C HIS A 7 -2.13 -25.28 2.61
N GLY A 8 -3.44 -25.34 2.88
CA GLY A 8 -4.47 -25.16 1.84
C GLY A 8 -4.36 -23.79 1.16
N TRP A 9 -4.21 -22.70 1.92
CA TRP A 9 -4.04 -21.36 1.36
C TRP A 9 -2.77 -21.19 0.54
N ILE A 10 -1.69 -21.87 0.93
CA ILE A 10 -0.45 -21.91 0.13
C ILE A 10 -0.71 -22.63 -1.19
N ALA A 11 -1.41 -23.77 -1.16
CA ALA A 11 -1.78 -24.52 -2.36
C ALA A 11 -2.76 -23.75 -3.27
N ASP A 12 -3.61 -22.89 -2.68
CA ASP A 12 -4.54 -22.00 -3.40
C ASP A 12 -3.86 -20.69 -3.87
N GLU A 13 -2.53 -20.58 -3.79
CA GLU A 13 -1.72 -19.45 -4.26
C GLU A 13 -2.09 -18.10 -3.60
N HIS A 14 -2.62 -18.12 -2.38
CA HIS A 14 -2.86 -16.88 -1.64
C HIS A 14 -1.55 -16.18 -1.28
N SER A 15 -1.50 -14.86 -1.45
CA SER A 15 -0.26 -14.10 -1.21
C SER A 15 0.24 -14.17 0.23
N LEU A 16 1.56 -13.99 0.41
CA LEU A 16 2.21 -14.00 1.72
C LEU A 16 1.54 -13.04 2.71
N SER A 17 1.20 -11.85 2.22
CA SER A 17 0.56 -10.82 3.03
C SER A 17 -0.83 -11.24 3.50
N THR A 18 -1.60 -11.94 2.66
CA THR A 18 -2.92 -12.47 3.00
C THR A 18 -2.81 -13.51 4.11
N ILE A 19 -1.91 -14.48 3.96
CA ILE A 19 -1.69 -15.54 4.95
C ILE A 19 -1.16 -14.94 6.26
N LYS A 20 -0.14 -14.07 6.20
CA LYS A 20 0.43 -13.39 7.39
C LYS A 20 -0.62 -12.59 8.15
N ASN A 21 -1.38 -11.75 7.44
CA ASN A 21 -2.34 -10.85 8.10
C ASN A 21 -3.51 -11.61 8.72
N THR A 22 -3.98 -12.67 8.04
CA THR A 22 -5.05 -13.53 8.55
C THR A 22 -4.60 -14.28 9.80
N LEU A 23 -3.42 -14.91 9.76
CA LEU A 23 -2.84 -15.59 10.91
C LEU A 23 -2.58 -14.64 12.08
N ALA A 24 -2.09 -13.43 11.82
CA ALA A 24 -1.80 -12.46 12.87
C ALA A 24 -3.03 -12.13 13.72
N VAL A 25 -4.19 -11.95 13.09
CA VAL A 25 -5.45 -11.71 13.80
C VAL A 25 -5.87 -12.94 14.61
N LEU A 26 -5.84 -14.13 13.99
CA LEU A 26 -6.23 -15.38 14.67
C LEU A 26 -5.33 -15.68 15.88
N VAL A 27 -4.02 -15.47 15.74
CA VAL A 27 -3.06 -15.63 16.84
C VAL A 27 -3.43 -14.71 18.01
N ARG A 28 -3.74 -13.43 17.76
CA ARG A 28 -4.10 -12.47 18.81
C ARG A 28 -5.39 -12.84 19.54
N VAL A 29 -6.41 -13.29 18.81
CA VAL A 29 -7.69 -13.74 19.41
C VAL A 29 -7.47 -14.98 20.28
N MET A 30 -6.74 -15.97 19.76
CA MET A 30 -6.48 -17.20 20.50
C MET A 30 -5.50 -16.99 21.68
N GLU A 31 -4.58 -16.02 21.60
CA GLU A 31 -3.77 -15.60 22.75
C GLU A 31 -4.64 -15.06 23.88
N GLN A 32 -5.69 -14.31 23.55
CA GLN A 32 -6.62 -13.81 24.56
C GLN A 32 -7.41 -14.96 25.19
N ALA A 33 -7.89 -15.91 24.38
CA ALA A 33 -8.58 -17.11 24.88
C ALA A 33 -7.71 -17.95 25.84
N VAL A 34 -6.40 -18.06 25.57
CA VAL A 34 -5.45 -18.70 26.49
C VAL A 34 -5.30 -17.90 27.79
N ARG A 35 -5.16 -16.57 27.72
CA ARG A 35 -5.06 -15.72 28.92
C ARG A 35 -6.31 -15.80 29.80
N ASP A 36 -7.47 -15.94 29.17
CA ASP A 36 -8.76 -16.02 29.85
C ASP A 36 -9.08 -17.45 30.33
N GLY A 37 -8.19 -18.42 30.09
CA GLY A 37 -8.35 -19.81 30.53
C GLY A 37 -9.43 -20.59 29.77
N ILE A 38 -9.87 -20.11 28.61
CA ILE A 38 -10.88 -20.78 27.77
C ILE A 38 -10.26 -21.99 27.05
N ILE A 39 -8.98 -21.88 26.68
CA ILE A 39 -8.19 -22.95 26.04
C ILE A 39 -6.78 -22.98 26.62
N ASP A 40 -6.14 -24.15 26.61
CA ASP A 40 -4.80 -24.32 27.19
C ASP A 40 -3.67 -23.89 26.24
N ILE A 41 -3.89 -24.03 24.93
CA ILE A 41 -2.86 -23.82 23.90
C ILE A 41 -3.47 -23.02 22.75
N ASN A 42 -2.69 -22.11 22.17
CA ASN A 42 -3.10 -21.36 20.99
C ASN A 42 -2.90 -22.20 19.70
N PRO A 43 -3.97 -22.68 19.05
CA PRO A 43 -3.87 -23.51 17.85
C PRO A 43 -3.48 -22.72 16.59
N ALA A 44 -3.47 -21.38 16.64
CA ALA A 44 -3.10 -20.51 15.52
C ALA A 44 -1.59 -20.23 15.45
N ARG A 45 -0.80 -20.69 16.43
CA ARG A 45 0.67 -20.66 16.35
C ARG A 45 1.18 -21.78 15.44
N VAL A 46 1.06 -21.55 14.13
CA VAL A 46 1.58 -22.43 13.09
C VAL A 46 3.07 -22.14 12.87
N THR A 47 3.90 -23.17 12.93
CA THR A 47 5.35 -23.10 12.65
C THR A 47 5.63 -23.65 11.25
N GLY A 48 6.79 -23.32 10.66
CA GLY A 48 7.25 -23.92 9.40
C GLY A 48 6.58 -23.42 8.11
N TRP A 49 5.35 -22.89 8.18
CA TRP A 49 4.62 -22.44 6.98
C TRP A 49 5.32 -21.36 6.14
N GLN A 50 6.19 -20.54 6.73
CA GLN A 50 6.98 -19.55 5.95
C GLN A 50 8.05 -20.20 5.08
N HIS A 51 8.51 -21.40 5.42
CA HIS A 51 9.41 -22.17 4.57
C HIS A 51 8.65 -22.75 3.39
N GLU A 52 7.48 -23.34 3.63
CA GLU A 52 6.63 -23.88 2.57
C GLU A 52 6.11 -22.80 1.63
N PHE A 53 5.74 -21.63 2.16
CA PHE A 53 5.39 -20.49 1.32
C PHE A 53 6.53 -20.11 0.38
N ARG A 54 7.77 -20.07 0.86
CA ARG A 54 8.94 -19.75 0.02
C ARG A 54 9.25 -20.82 -1.03
N GLN A 55 8.87 -22.07 -0.78
CA GLN A 55 8.97 -23.13 -1.79
C GLN A 55 7.88 -23.01 -2.86
N ALA A 56 6.72 -22.45 -2.50
CA ALA A 56 5.63 -22.18 -3.44
C ALA A 56 5.82 -20.86 -4.22
N GLU A 57 6.46 -19.85 -3.62
CA GLU A 57 6.73 -18.52 -4.17
C GLU A 57 7.95 -18.50 -5.13
N ASP A 58 8.36 -19.62 -5.73
CA ASP A 58 9.49 -19.62 -6.66
C ASP A 58 9.09 -19.00 -8.01
N GLU A 59 8.80 -17.69 -7.98
CA GLU A 59 8.91 -16.70 -9.05
C GLU A 59 8.62 -15.28 -8.52
N LEU A 60 9.66 -14.43 -8.58
CA LEU A 60 9.66 -12.97 -8.81
C LEU A 60 8.86 -12.04 -7.86
N ASP A 61 9.62 -11.20 -7.14
CA ASP A 61 9.36 -9.76 -7.12
C ASP A 61 10.67 -9.04 -6.75
N ASP A 62 11.36 -8.48 -7.75
CA ASP A 62 12.33 -7.40 -7.51
C ASP A 62 11.66 -6.07 -7.87
N PRO A 63 10.96 -5.40 -6.94
CA PRO A 63 10.34 -4.11 -7.22
C PRO A 63 11.35 -3.05 -7.69
N ARG A 64 12.65 -3.22 -7.40
CA ARG A 64 13.67 -2.29 -7.87
C ARG A 64 13.95 -2.44 -9.36
N SER A 65 13.70 -3.61 -9.94
CA SER A 65 13.77 -3.81 -11.40
C SER A 65 12.80 -2.92 -12.17
N LEU A 66 11.71 -2.48 -11.52
CA LEU A 66 10.70 -1.58 -12.10
C LEU A 66 10.95 -0.09 -11.80
N ALA A 67 12.06 0.26 -11.15
CA ALA A 67 12.39 1.65 -10.86
C ALA A 67 12.68 2.41 -12.16
N LEU A 68 12.04 3.58 -12.32
CA LEU A 68 12.31 4.45 -13.46
C LEU A 68 13.72 5.05 -13.33
N PRO A 69 14.56 4.96 -14.36
CA PRO A 69 15.97 5.35 -14.25
C PRO A 69 16.20 6.86 -14.28
N ASP A 70 15.30 7.62 -14.93
CA ASP A 70 15.51 9.05 -15.18
C ASP A 70 14.20 9.81 -15.47
N TRP A 71 14.33 11.15 -15.52
CA TRP A 71 13.25 12.08 -15.83
C TRP A 71 12.60 11.85 -17.20
N LYS A 72 13.40 11.44 -18.20
CA LYS A 72 12.90 11.21 -19.56
C LYS A 72 11.97 9.99 -19.58
N SER A 73 12.33 8.94 -18.86
CA SER A 73 11.56 7.72 -18.70
C SER A 73 10.26 7.97 -17.94
N LEU A 74 10.31 8.81 -16.90
CA LEU A 74 9.13 9.26 -16.18
C LEU A 74 8.17 10.06 -17.07
N LYS A 75 8.66 11.05 -17.83
CA LYS A 75 7.81 11.79 -18.77
C LYS A 75 7.18 10.91 -19.84
N ARG A 76 7.97 10.00 -20.43
CA ARG A 76 7.45 9.02 -21.39
C ARG A 76 6.36 8.14 -20.79
N LEU A 77 6.51 7.73 -19.52
CA LEU A 77 5.47 6.98 -18.83
C LEU A 77 4.21 7.83 -18.64
N ALA A 78 4.34 9.08 -18.20
CA ALA A 78 3.22 10.00 -18.02
C ALA A 78 2.46 10.22 -19.34
N ASP A 79 3.17 10.50 -20.43
CA ASP A 79 2.58 10.69 -21.77
C ASP A 79 1.84 9.44 -22.24
N ALA A 80 2.45 8.25 -22.07
CA ALA A 80 1.84 6.98 -22.44
C ALA A 80 0.57 6.68 -21.61
N LEU A 81 0.55 7.06 -20.33
CA LEU A 81 -0.63 6.90 -19.47
C LEU A 81 -1.76 7.86 -19.88
N VAL A 82 -1.43 9.10 -20.24
CA VAL A 82 -2.41 10.06 -20.78
C VAL A 82 -3.03 9.49 -22.06
N ALA A 83 -2.21 9.07 -23.02
CA ALA A 83 -2.68 8.52 -24.30
C ALA A 83 -3.53 7.24 -24.16
N ARG A 84 -3.38 6.49 -23.06
CA ARG A 84 -4.17 5.30 -22.75
C ARG A 84 -5.37 5.56 -21.82
N SER A 85 -5.51 6.79 -21.31
CA SER A 85 -6.61 7.16 -20.42
C SER A 85 -7.91 7.31 -21.20
N SER A 86 -9.05 7.08 -20.55
CA SER A 86 -10.36 7.06 -21.20
C SER A 86 -10.76 8.37 -21.88
N ASN A 87 -10.17 9.50 -21.48
CA ASN A 87 -10.48 10.83 -21.98
C ASN A 87 -9.25 11.60 -22.46
N GLU A 88 -8.08 10.95 -22.52
CA GLU A 88 -6.80 11.57 -22.91
C GLU A 88 -6.50 12.89 -22.18
N TYR A 89 -7.02 13.04 -20.95
CA TYR A 89 -6.89 14.29 -20.22
C TYR A 89 -5.45 14.48 -19.74
N VAL A 90 -4.80 15.54 -20.25
CA VAL A 90 -3.39 15.85 -20.01
C VAL A 90 -3.05 15.94 -18.52
N GLY A 91 -4.00 16.39 -17.68
CA GLY A 91 -3.78 16.48 -16.24
C GLY A 91 -3.50 15.14 -15.55
N TRP A 92 -3.80 13.99 -16.17
CA TRP A 92 -3.33 12.70 -15.66
C TRP A 92 -1.80 12.58 -15.67
N GLY A 93 -1.14 13.20 -16.65
CA GLY A 93 0.31 13.29 -16.70
C GLY A 93 0.87 14.12 -15.55
N ASP A 94 0.26 15.27 -15.27
CA ASP A 94 0.64 16.13 -14.13
C ASP A 94 0.52 15.39 -12.80
N VAL A 95 -0.54 14.57 -12.62
CA VAL A 95 -0.71 13.74 -11.42
C VAL A 95 0.40 12.69 -11.27
N VAL A 96 0.81 12.05 -12.38
CA VAL A 96 1.92 11.08 -12.39
C VAL A 96 3.24 11.74 -12.02
N LEU A 97 3.55 12.89 -12.63
CA LEU A 97 4.76 13.65 -12.32
C LEU A 97 4.76 14.13 -10.86
N PHE A 98 3.65 14.69 -10.40
CA PHE A 98 3.50 15.15 -9.04
C PHE A 98 3.70 14.01 -8.02
N ALA A 99 3.10 12.85 -8.26
CA ALA A 99 3.28 11.67 -7.40
C ALA A 99 4.74 11.19 -7.37
N ALA A 100 5.41 11.14 -8.52
CA ALA A 100 6.79 10.69 -8.63
C ALA A 100 7.78 11.65 -7.97
N CYS A 101 7.64 12.97 -8.19
CA CYS A 101 8.57 13.98 -7.65
C CYS A 101 8.39 14.23 -6.15
N THR A 102 7.22 13.95 -5.59
CA THR A 102 6.95 14.16 -4.16
C THR A 102 7.08 12.90 -3.30
N ALA A 103 7.17 11.72 -3.93
CA ALA A 103 7.09 10.42 -3.27
C ALA A 103 5.89 10.32 -2.30
N ALA A 104 4.79 10.98 -2.65
CA ALA A 104 3.56 10.97 -1.88
C ALA A 104 2.73 9.73 -2.21
N ARG A 105 1.96 9.26 -1.22
CA ARG A 105 1.05 8.14 -1.45
C ARG A 105 -0.12 8.59 -2.30
N ILE A 106 -0.70 7.68 -3.09
CA ILE A 106 -1.84 7.98 -3.97
C ILE A 106 -2.98 8.72 -3.24
N GLY A 107 -3.36 8.28 -2.03
CA GLY A 107 -4.39 8.97 -1.25
C GLY A 107 -3.98 10.37 -0.79
N GLU A 108 -2.69 10.60 -0.50
CA GLU A 108 -2.15 11.93 -0.18
C GLU A 108 -2.28 12.85 -1.40
N VAL A 109 -1.89 12.37 -2.59
CA VAL A 109 -2.03 13.09 -3.87
C VAL A 109 -3.49 13.43 -4.16
N SER A 110 -4.39 12.44 -4.05
CA SER A 110 -5.84 12.64 -4.23
C SER A 110 -6.45 13.64 -3.24
N GLY A 111 -5.85 13.80 -2.05
CA GLY A 111 -6.33 14.72 -1.01
C GLY A 111 -5.66 16.10 -1.02
N CYS A 112 -4.78 16.35 -1.99
CA CYS A 112 -4.10 17.63 -2.15
C CYS A 112 -5.11 18.75 -2.45
N ARG A 113 -4.93 19.91 -1.83
CA ARG A 113 -5.72 21.12 -2.13
C ARG A 113 -4.79 22.31 -2.27
N VAL A 114 -5.23 23.32 -3.01
CA VAL A 114 -4.49 24.57 -3.22
C VAL A 114 -4.01 25.18 -1.89
N LYS A 115 -4.86 25.20 -0.85
CA LYS A 115 -4.52 25.72 0.48
C LYS A 115 -3.40 24.95 1.23
N ASP A 116 -3.02 23.78 0.74
CA ASP A 116 -1.94 22.98 1.31
C ASP A 116 -0.60 23.25 0.60
N LEU A 117 -0.61 24.01 -0.49
CA LEU A 117 0.57 24.41 -1.26
C LEU A 117 1.00 25.81 -0.83
N ASP A 118 2.25 25.94 -0.43
CA ASP A 118 2.94 27.21 -0.32
C ASP A 118 3.59 27.52 -1.66
N THR A 119 3.03 28.47 -2.40
CA THR A 119 3.53 28.89 -3.72
C THR A 119 4.66 29.91 -3.64
N THR A 120 5.05 30.33 -2.43
CA THR A 120 6.21 31.19 -2.20
C THR A 120 7.46 30.33 -2.04
N GLU A 121 7.36 29.30 -1.19
CA GLU A 121 8.48 28.39 -0.91
C GLU A 121 8.44 27.10 -1.75
N TRP A 122 7.41 26.93 -2.58
CA TRP A 122 7.12 25.71 -3.35
C TRP A 122 7.15 24.45 -2.47
N LYS A 123 6.34 24.47 -1.41
CA LYS A 123 6.23 23.37 -0.44
C LYS A 123 4.80 22.89 -0.34
N TRP A 124 4.64 21.58 -0.32
CA TRP A 124 3.35 20.96 -0.04
C TRP A 124 3.30 20.46 1.41
N LYS A 125 2.35 20.97 2.18
CA LYS A 125 2.05 20.46 3.52
C LYS A 125 1.01 19.34 3.43
N ILE A 126 1.49 18.11 3.43
CA ILE A 126 0.68 16.89 3.43
C ILE A 126 0.03 16.72 4.80
N ARG A 127 -1.31 16.77 4.86
CA ARG A 127 -2.07 16.65 6.14
C ARG A 127 -3.23 15.67 6.08
N ARG A 128 -3.63 15.24 4.89
CA ARG A 128 -4.77 14.36 4.67
C ARG A 128 -4.51 13.41 3.52
N GLN A 129 -5.35 12.40 3.45
CA GLN A 129 -5.49 11.52 2.31
C GLN A 129 -6.99 11.40 1.98
N THR A 130 -7.32 11.33 0.70
CA THR A 130 -8.69 11.05 0.25
C THR A 130 -8.74 9.64 -0.29
N THR A 131 -9.70 8.85 0.18
CA THR A 131 -9.84 7.43 -0.20
C THR A 131 -11.31 7.08 -0.36
N THR A 132 -11.59 6.04 -1.13
CA THR A 132 -12.94 5.47 -1.26
C THR A 132 -13.34 4.76 0.03
N ALA A 133 -14.55 5.00 0.50
CA ALA A 133 -15.18 4.30 1.60
C ALA A 133 -16.66 4.02 1.26
N PRO A 134 -17.35 3.16 2.03
CA PRO A 134 -18.81 3.06 1.93
C PRO A 134 -19.44 4.45 2.08
N GLY A 135 -20.17 4.90 1.06
CA GLY A 135 -20.74 6.25 0.99
C GLY A 135 -19.95 7.28 0.17
N GLY A 136 -18.83 6.90 -0.45
CA GLY A 136 -18.10 7.73 -1.43
C GLY A 136 -16.67 8.09 -0.99
N LEU A 137 -16.18 9.23 -1.47
CA LEU A 137 -14.85 9.72 -1.13
C LEU A 137 -14.84 10.34 0.26
N VAL A 138 -13.89 9.91 1.10
CA VAL A 138 -13.73 10.43 2.46
C VAL A 138 -12.31 10.91 2.69
N ASP A 139 -12.20 12.01 3.41
CA ASP A 139 -10.93 12.51 3.91
C ASP A 139 -10.56 11.79 5.22
N LYS A 140 -9.31 11.35 5.30
CA LYS A 140 -8.71 10.76 6.50
C LYS A 140 -7.39 11.45 6.81
N GLY A 141 -6.95 11.36 8.06
CA GLY A 141 -5.58 11.72 8.42
C GLY A 141 -4.56 10.82 7.69
N THR A 142 -3.34 11.30 7.52
CA THR A 142 -2.22 10.49 7.00
C THR A 142 -2.00 9.27 7.90
N LYS A 143 -1.41 8.19 7.36
CA LYS A 143 -1.16 6.93 8.11
C LYS A 143 -0.41 7.15 9.45
N GLY A 144 0.44 8.18 9.52
CA GLY A 144 1.16 8.56 10.76
C GLY A 144 0.44 9.58 11.64
N LYS A 145 -0.76 10.03 11.26
CA LYS A 145 -1.54 11.13 11.89
C LYS A 145 -0.74 12.43 12.09
N ARG A 146 0.36 12.61 11.37
CA ARG A 146 1.23 13.78 11.44
C ARG A 146 1.27 14.46 10.08
N ALA A 147 1.18 15.79 10.10
CA ALA A 147 1.45 16.60 8.94
C ALA A 147 2.95 16.57 8.64
N ARG A 148 3.33 16.51 7.36
CA ARG A 148 4.71 16.67 6.90
C ARG A 148 4.76 17.65 5.75
N THR A 149 5.90 18.30 5.57
CA THR A 149 6.14 19.20 4.46
C THR A 149 7.08 18.52 3.48
N VAL A 150 6.74 18.58 2.19
CA VAL A 150 7.54 18.03 1.09
C VAL A 150 7.83 19.16 0.10
N PRO A 151 9.09 19.34 -0.34
CA PRO A 151 9.40 20.31 -1.39
C PRO A 151 8.79 19.86 -2.71
N ILE A 152 8.27 20.82 -3.48
CA ILE A 152 7.85 20.60 -4.86
C ILE A 152 9.06 20.95 -5.72
N ILE A 153 9.68 19.92 -6.27
CA ILE A 153 10.89 20.04 -7.07
C ILE A 153 10.48 20.01 -8.55
N GLU A 154 11.07 20.90 -9.34
CA GLU A 154 10.96 20.92 -10.80
C GLU A 154 11.96 19.94 -11.46
#